data_AF-A0A813FDJ3-F1
#
_entry.id   AF-A0A813FDJ3-F1
#
_cell.length_a   1.000
_cell.length_b   1.000
_cell.length_c   1.000
_cell.angle_alpha   90.00
_cell.angle_beta   90.00
_cell.angle_gamma   90.00
#
_symmetry.space_group_name_H-M   'P 1'
#
loop_
_entity.id
_entity.type
_entity.pdbx_description
1 polymer ?
#
loop_
_entity_poly.entity_id
_entity_poly.type
_entity_poly.pdbx_seq_one_letter_code
_entity_poly.pdbx_strand_id
1 'polypeptide(L)'
;MVPPDVSQVESAVLELNEANYWPDQPLSVATLLTLRCIPQEQAMEMLVNLQGKGMGKGGGKGISSPNNYLQAAIVKMVREGGGNGTFSSGKGGGAGHKNFTGNQSRVKAQELGLALNDETMGVLSRMPLRSATTLMEAAANAQSQGQDANLYIQAEGATLAAQQGEQGFMAGKGAPASGTMGGGFGDESSFKRARLE
;
A
#
# COMPACT_ATOMS: atom_id res chain seq x y z
N MET A 1 45.10 -8.16 1.45
CA MET A 1 45.27 -9.60 1.73
C MET A 1 44.07 -10.04 2.55
N VAL A 2 43.26 -10.94 2.00
CA VAL A 2 42.08 -11.48 2.68
C VAL A 2 42.51 -12.76 3.41
N PRO A 3 42.24 -12.93 4.72
CA PRO A 3 42.59 -14.14 5.46
C PRO A 3 41.96 -15.40 4.84
N PRO A 4 42.61 -16.57 4.94
CA PRO A 4 42.09 -17.81 4.36
C PRO A 4 40.81 -18.33 5.04
N ASP A 5 40.48 -17.84 6.24
CA ASP A 5 39.30 -18.25 7.02
C ASP A 5 38.04 -17.42 6.71
N VAL A 6 38.11 -16.53 5.72
CA VAL A 6 37.00 -15.66 5.34
C VAL A 6 35.93 -16.48 4.63
N SER A 7 34.71 -16.44 5.15
CA SER A 7 33.56 -17.10 4.53
C SER A 7 33.30 -16.51 3.15
N GLN A 8 32.77 -17.30 2.21
CA GLN A 8 32.43 -16.82 0.86
C GLN A 8 31.53 -15.58 0.88
N VAL A 9 30.61 -15.50 1.84
CA VAL A 9 29.71 -14.34 2.04
C VAL A 9 30.51 -13.09 2.40
N GLU A 10 31.53 -13.21 3.25
CA GLU A 10 32.36 -12.09 3.69
C GLU A 10 33.27 -11.59 2.56
N SER A 11 33.84 -12.51 1.77
CA SER A 11 34.61 -12.14 0.58
C SER A 11 33.76 -11.36 -0.43
N ALA A 12 32.54 -11.82 -0.69
CA ALA A 12 31.62 -11.15 -1.60
C ALA A 12 31.20 -9.76 -1.11
N VAL A 13 30.98 -9.59 0.20
CA VAL A 13 30.67 -8.27 0.80
C VAL A 13 31.85 -7.31 0.66
N LEU A 14 33.08 -7.79 0.88
CA LEU A 14 34.28 -6.98 0.70
C LEU A 14 34.44 -6.54 -0.76
N GLU A 15 34.27 -7.47 -1.71
CA GLU A 15 34.31 -7.15 -3.15
C GLU A 15 33.26 -6.11 -3.55
N LEU A 16 32.03 -6.20 -3.02
CA LEU A 16 30.98 -5.22 -3.27
C LEU A 16 31.30 -3.83 -2.70
N ASN A 17 31.94 -3.78 -1.53
CA ASN A 17 32.39 -2.53 -0.92
C ASN A 17 33.56 -1.93 -1.71
N GLU A 18 34.52 -2.73 -2.16
CA GLU A 18 35.65 -2.28 -2.99
C GLU A 18 35.19 -1.79 -4.37
N ALA A 19 34.19 -2.44 -4.97
CA ALA A 19 33.61 -2.04 -6.24
C ALA A 19 32.87 -0.68 -6.17
N ASN A 20 32.64 -0.15 -4.96
CA ASN A 20 32.15 1.19 -4.70
C ASN A 20 30.83 1.54 -5.42
N TYR A 21 29.90 0.58 -5.51
CA TYR A 21 28.57 0.81 -6.10
C TYR A 21 27.74 1.84 -5.31
N TRP A 22 27.98 1.96 -4.00
CA TRP A 22 27.31 2.88 -3.09
C TRP A 22 28.35 3.70 -2.31
N PRO A 23 28.85 4.83 -2.88
CA PRO A 23 29.97 5.58 -2.31
C PRO A 23 29.70 6.14 -0.92
N ASP A 24 28.44 6.45 -0.60
CA ASP A 24 28.06 7.02 0.70
C ASP A 24 27.57 5.96 1.71
N GLN A 25 27.37 4.71 1.27
CA GLN A 25 26.77 3.66 2.10
C GLN A 25 27.42 2.30 1.87
N PRO A 26 28.58 2.04 2.49
CA PRO A 26 29.15 0.69 2.50
C PRO A 26 28.24 -0.28 3.25
N LEU A 27 28.36 -1.56 2.91
CA LEU A 27 27.71 -2.64 3.65
C LEU A 27 28.25 -2.67 5.08
N SER A 28 27.35 -2.45 6.04
CA SER A 28 27.69 -2.35 7.45
C SER A 28 27.99 -3.71 8.06
N VAL A 29 28.74 -3.71 9.17
CA VAL A 29 29.00 -4.93 9.96
C VAL A 29 27.70 -5.56 10.46
N ALA A 30 26.69 -4.76 10.81
CA ALA A 30 25.39 -5.25 11.23
C ALA A 30 24.72 -6.08 10.12
N THR A 31 24.81 -5.63 8.87
CA THR A 31 24.28 -6.35 7.71
C THR A 31 25.00 -7.69 7.49
N LEU A 32 26.32 -7.72 7.67
CA LEU A 32 27.11 -8.94 7.58
C LEU A 32 26.73 -9.95 8.68
N LEU A 33 26.50 -9.49 9.90
CA LEU A 33 26.00 -10.34 10.99
C LEU A 33 24.62 -10.90 10.68
N THR A 34 23.71 -10.11 10.11
CA THR A 34 22.39 -10.62 9.70
C THR A 34 22.46 -11.64 8.57
N LEU A 35 23.41 -11.51 7.63
CA LEU A 35 23.63 -12.50 6.58
C LEU A 35 24.16 -13.84 7.11
N ARG A 36 24.84 -13.84 8.28
CA ARG A 36 25.22 -15.09 8.96
C ARG A 36 24.06 -15.83 9.62
N CYS A 37 22.92 -15.18 9.82
CA CYS A 37 21.74 -15.79 10.42
C CYS A 37 20.91 -16.62 9.44
N ILE A 38 21.30 -16.67 8.16
CA ILE A 38 20.61 -17.40 7.09
C ILE A 38 21.56 -18.40 6.43
N PRO A 39 21.05 -19.41 5.70
CA PRO A 39 21.88 -20.30 4.90
C PRO A 39 22.74 -19.56 3.89
N GLN A 40 23.97 -20.05 3.68
CA GLN A 40 24.97 -19.42 2.82
C GLN A 40 24.47 -19.23 1.39
N GLU A 41 23.73 -20.21 0.84
CA GLU A 41 23.16 -20.16 -0.49
C GLU A 41 22.21 -18.96 -0.67
N GLN A 42 21.35 -18.72 0.34
CA GLN A 42 20.41 -17.59 0.33
C GLN A 42 21.12 -16.25 0.48
N ALA A 43 22.15 -16.19 1.33
CA ALA A 43 22.97 -14.99 1.49
C ALA A 43 23.65 -14.61 0.17
N MET A 44 24.24 -15.59 -0.52
CA MET A 44 24.89 -15.38 -1.82
C MET A 44 23.88 -14.93 -2.88
N GLU A 45 22.70 -15.55 -2.96
CA GLU A 45 21.66 -15.14 -3.91
C GLU A 45 21.23 -13.67 -3.69
N MET A 46 21.07 -13.26 -2.42
CA MET A 46 20.76 -11.86 -2.11
C MET A 46 21.87 -10.90 -2.51
N LEU A 47 23.15 -11.27 -2.31
CA LEU A 47 24.28 -10.44 -2.73
C LEU A 47 24.35 -10.31 -4.26
N VAL A 48 24.10 -11.39 -5.01
CA VAL A 48 24.00 -11.36 -6.47
C VAL A 48 22.85 -10.47 -6.93
N ASN A 49 21.68 -10.58 -6.29
CA ASN A 49 20.52 -9.73 -6.58
C ASN A 49 20.80 -8.25 -6.25
N LEU A 50 21.52 -7.99 -5.16
CA LEU A 50 21.97 -6.66 -4.77
C LEU A 50 22.93 -6.07 -5.81
N GLN A 51 23.90 -6.86 -6.27
CA GLN A 51 24.87 -6.47 -7.30
C GLN A 51 24.16 -6.11 -8.61
N GLY A 52 23.24 -6.96 -9.07
CA GLY A 52 22.46 -6.71 -10.28
C GLY A 52 21.62 -5.43 -10.22
N LYS A 53 21.18 -5.03 -9.01
CA LYS A 53 20.41 -3.80 -8.77
C LYS A 53 21.29 -2.58 -8.49
N GLY A 54 22.50 -2.77 -7.97
CA GLY A 54 23.51 -1.74 -7.74
C GLY A 54 24.15 -1.26 -9.05
N MET A 55 24.28 -2.14 -10.04
CA MET A 55 24.78 -1.83 -11.39
C MET A 55 23.81 -1.03 -12.28
N GLY A 56 22.89 -0.26 -11.70
CA GLY A 56 21.89 0.56 -12.42
C GLY A 56 22.47 1.70 -13.28
N LYS A 57 23.39 1.40 -14.20
CA LYS A 57 23.79 2.24 -15.33
C LYS A 57 22.66 2.22 -16.38
N GLY A 58 21.57 2.95 -16.13
CA GLY A 58 20.54 3.15 -17.16
C GLY A 58 19.12 3.27 -16.62
N GLY A 59 18.83 4.38 -15.94
CA GLY A 59 17.45 4.84 -15.69
C GLY A 59 16.57 3.99 -14.77
N GLY A 60 17.01 2.81 -14.34
CA GLY A 60 16.36 2.02 -13.30
C GLY A 60 16.57 2.65 -11.93
N LYS A 61 15.52 2.67 -11.09
CA LYS A 61 15.58 3.14 -9.70
C LYS A 61 16.50 2.19 -8.92
N GLY A 62 17.78 2.49 -8.90
CA GLY A 62 18.79 1.75 -8.15
C GLY A 62 18.44 1.69 -6.66
N ILE A 63 18.97 0.71 -5.94
CA ILE A 63 18.75 0.61 -4.50
C ILE A 63 19.43 1.81 -3.84
N SER A 64 18.64 2.68 -3.22
CA SER A 64 19.14 3.88 -2.55
C SER A 64 19.88 3.59 -1.24
N SER A 65 19.55 2.48 -0.58
CA SER A 65 20.21 2.04 0.65
C SER A 65 20.35 0.52 0.68
N PRO A 66 21.56 -0.02 0.45
CA PRO A 66 21.78 -1.46 0.38
C PRO A 66 21.55 -2.16 1.73
N ASN A 67 21.94 -1.50 2.83
CA ASN A 67 21.76 -2.03 4.19
C ASN A 67 20.27 -2.22 4.53
N ASN A 68 19.44 -1.20 4.29
CA ASN A 68 18.00 -1.29 4.55
C ASN A 68 17.32 -2.33 3.65
N TYR A 69 17.77 -2.45 2.39
CA TYR A 69 17.25 -3.44 1.46
C TYR A 69 17.50 -4.87 1.95
N LEU A 70 18.75 -5.18 2.33
CA LEU A 70 19.11 -6.51 2.83
C LEU A 70 18.40 -6.83 4.14
N GLN A 71 18.35 -5.89 5.08
CA GLN A 71 17.64 -6.10 6.35
C GLN A 71 16.15 -6.38 6.12
N ALA A 72 15.49 -5.62 5.24
CA ALA A 72 14.10 -5.85 4.90
C ALA A 72 13.89 -7.21 4.22
N ALA A 73 14.79 -7.62 3.33
CA ALA A 73 14.75 -8.92 2.67
C ALA A 73 14.88 -10.08 3.67
N ILE A 74 15.83 -9.99 4.61
CA ILE A 74 16.05 -10.99 5.65
C ILE A 74 14.85 -11.08 6.58
N VAL A 75 14.33 -9.94 7.06
CA VAL A 75 13.13 -9.91 7.91
C VAL A 75 11.94 -10.56 7.21
N LYS A 76 11.79 -10.33 5.91
CA LYS A 76 10.74 -10.96 5.11
C LYS A 76 10.91 -12.48 5.04
N MET A 77 12.11 -12.99 4.77
CA MET A 77 12.38 -14.44 4.76
C MET A 77 12.04 -15.12 6.08
N VAL A 78 12.50 -14.50 7.19
CA VAL A 78 12.30 -15.05 8.53
C VAL A 78 10.81 -15.06 8.88
N ARG A 79 10.08 -14.00 8.53
CA ARG A 79 8.65 -13.89 8.81
C ARG A 79 7.78 -14.79 7.93
N GLU A 80 8.15 -15.00 6.67
CA GLU A 80 7.43 -15.86 5.73
C GLU A 80 7.82 -17.34 5.88
N GLY A 81 8.65 -17.69 6.87
CA GLY A 81 8.87 -19.08 7.28
C GLY A 81 9.67 -19.91 6.29
N GLY A 82 10.77 -19.37 5.75
CA GLY A 82 11.75 -20.16 4.98
C GLY A 82 11.21 -20.75 3.67
N GLY A 83 10.10 -20.23 3.15
CA GLY A 83 9.54 -20.62 1.87
C GLY A 83 10.45 -20.18 0.72
N ASN A 84 10.66 -21.09 -0.22
CA ASN A 84 11.37 -20.96 -1.50
C ASN A 84 10.72 -19.89 -2.40
N GLY A 85 10.70 -18.65 -1.94
CA GLY A 85 10.13 -17.49 -2.61
C GLY A 85 11.22 -16.85 -3.43
N THR A 86 11.30 -17.23 -4.70
CA THR A 86 12.04 -16.48 -5.73
C THR A 86 11.90 -14.99 -5.45
N PHE A 87 13.02 -14.27 -5.30
CA PHE A 87 13.07 -12.82 -5.19
C PHE A 87 12.70 -12.18 -6.54
N SER A 88 11.53 -12.51 -7.07
CA SER A 88 10.89 -11.73 -8.10
C SER A 88 10.59 -10.40 -7.46
N SER A 89 11.49 -9.47 -7.76
CA SER A 89 11.38 -8.03 -7.62
C SER A 89 10.01 -7.62 -8.11
N GLY A 90 9.02 -7.71 -7.23
CA GLY A 90 7.70 -7.16 -7.42
C GLY A 90 7.91 -5.71 -7.79
N LYS A 91 7.64 -5.42 -9.06
CA LYS A 91 7.60 -4.11 -9.66
C LYS A 91 6.57 -3.30 -8.87
N GLY A 92 6.99 -2.74 -7.75
CA GLY A 92 6.28 -1.72 -7.00
C GLY A 92 6.37 -0.41 -7.76
N GLY A 93 5.77 -0.40 -8.96
CA GLY A 93 5.46 0.81 -9.69
C GLY A 93 4.46 1.61 -8.85
N GLY A 94 4.98 2.50 -8.01
CA GLY A 94 4.22 3.52 -7.33
C GLY A 94 3.75 4.58 -8.32
N ALA A 95 2.82 4.21 -9.18
CA ALA A 95 1.97 5.07 -10.00
C ALA A 95 0.78 4.22 -10.48
N GLY A 96 -0.23 4.07 -9.62
CA GLY A 96 -1.46 3.35 -9.96
C GLY A 96 -2.02 2.55 -8.79
N HIS A 97 -3.00 3.15 -8.10
CA HIS A 97 -3.90 2.57 -7.11
C HIS A 97 -3.34 1.66 -5.99
N LYS A 98 -3.43 2.20 -4.78
CA LYS A 98 -3.19 1.56 -3.49
C LYS A 98 -4.06 0.29 -3.32
N ASN A 99 -3.53 -0.87 -3.70
CA ASN A 99 -3.98 -2.17 -3.20
C ASN A 99 -3.43 -2.46 -1.79
N PHE A 100 -3.30 -1.43 -0.95
CA PHE A 100 -3.01 -1.58 0.48
C PHE A 100 -4.26 -2.04 1.26
N THR A 101 -5.44 -1.89 0.66
CA THR A 101 -6.73 -2.21 1.26
C THR A 101 -6.93 -3.73 1.41
N GLY A 102 -6.51 -4.57 0.46
CA GLY A 102 -6.82 -6.01 0.48
C GLY A 102 -6.25 -6.75 1.70
N ASN A 103 -4.98 -6.48 2.03
CA ASN A 103 -4.32 -7.12 3.17
C ASN A 103 -4.83 -6.57 4.52
N GLN A 104 -5.11 -5.26 4.61
CA GLN A 104 -5.65 -4.68 5.84
C GLN A 104 -7.10 -5.08 6.08
N SER A 105 -7.93 -5.12 5.05
CA SER A 105 -9.32 -5.57 5.15
C SER A 105 -9.40 -7.03 5.59
N ARG A 106 -8.51 -7.90 5.10
CA ARG A 106 -8.46 -9.31 5.52
C ARG A 106 -8.08 -9.48 7.00
N VAL A 107 -7.08 -8.73 7.47
CA VAL A 107 -6.69 -8.74 8.89
C VAL A 107 -7.82 -8.23 9.76
N LYS A 108 -8.44 -7.10 9.40
CA LYS A 108 -9.52 -6.51 10.19
C LYS A 108 -10.81 -7.34 10.18
N ALA A 109 -11.14 -8.02 9.08
CA ALA A 109 -12.25 -8.97 9.04
C ALA A 109 -12.01 -10.17 9.97
N GLN A 110 -10.76 -10.67 10.03
CA GLN A 110 -10.37 -11.74 10.94
C GLN A 110 -10.42 -11.29 12.41
N GLU A 111 -10.02 -10.05 12.73
CA GLU A 111 -10.13 -9.48 14.07
C GLU A 111 -11.59 -9.34 14.54
N LEU A 112 -12.49 -9.01 13.62
CA LEU A 112 -13.92 -8.90 13.93
C LEU A 112 -14.63 -10.25 13.97
N GLY A 113 -13.94 -11.35 13.65
CA GLY A 113 -14.52 -12.70 13.60
C GLY A 113 -15.50 -12.91 12.45
N LEU A 114 -15.35 -12.15 11.35
CA LEU A 114 -16.20 -12.30 10.16
C LEU A 114 -15.55 -13.27 9.18
N ALA A 115 -16.25 -14.36 8.86
CA ALA A 115 -15.91 -15.26 7.77
C ALA A 115 -16.43 -14.68 6.43
N LEU A 116 -15.62 -13.83 5.80
CA LEU A 116 -15.97 -13.20 4.53
C LEU A 116 -15.59 -14.09 3.34
N ASN A 117 -16.52 -14.29 2.40
CA ASN A 117 -16.27 -15.00 1.15
C ASN A 117 -15.45 -14.15 0.16
N ASP A 118 -14.79 -14.80 -0.80
CA ASP A 118 -13.99 -14.14 -1.83
C ASP A 118 -14.79 -13.11 -2.67
N GLU A 119 -16.08 -13.35 -2.91
CA GLU A 119 -16.97 -12.40 -3.59
C GLU A 119 -17.15 -11.11 -2.79
N THR A 120 -17.37 -11.24 -1.48
CA THR A 120 -17.53 -10.14 -0.53
C THR A 120 -16.23 -9.34 -0.41
N MET A 121 -15.09 -10.03 -0.40
CA MET A 121 -13.76 -9.41 -0.44
C MET A 121 -13.52 -8.68 -1.77
N GLY A 122 -14.01 -9.21 -2.88
CA GLY A 122 -14.01 -8.54 -4.18
C GLY A 122 -14.75 -7.20 -4.15
N VAL A 123 -15.91 -7.14 -3.49
CA VAL A 123 -16.67 -5.88 -3.29
C VAL A 123 -15.90 -4.91 -2.41
N LEU A 124 -15.37 -5.35 -1.26
CA LEU A 124 -14.57 -4.53 -0.35
C LEU A 124 -13.27 -4.00 -1.00
N SER A 125 -12.69 -4.75 -1.94
CA SER A 125 -11.47 -4.36 -2.65
C SER A 125 -11.68 -3.20 -3.63
N ARG A 126 -12.91 -3.05 -4.15
CA ARG A 126 -13.27 -2.02 -5.14
C ARG A 126 -13.66 -0.69 -4.50
N MET A 127 -13.82 -0.67 -3.17
CA MET A 127 -14.24 0.51 -2.42
C MET A 127 -13.08 1.12 -1.61
N PRO A 128 -13.17 2.42 -1.26
CA PRO A 128 -12.19 3.06 -0.39
C PRO A 128 -12.12 2.38 0.98
N LEU A 129 -10.91 2.23 1.52
CA LEU A 129 -10.65 1.55 2.79
C LEU A 129 -11.55 2.07 3.94
N ARG A 130 -11.79 3.39 4.01
CA ARG A 130 -12.66 4.00 5.04
C ARG A 130 -14.10 3.49 4.94
N SER A 131 -14.65 3.40 3.74
CA SER A 131 -15.99 2.87 3.50
C SER A 131 -16.05 1.37 3.78
N ALA A 132 -15.04 0.62 3.32
CA ALA A 132 -14.91 -0.81 3.63
C ALA A 132 -14.90 -1.07 5.14
N THR A 133 -14.16 -0.27 5.92
CA THR A 133 -14.10 -0.43 7.38
C THR A 133 -15.42 -0.13 8.07
N THR A 134 -16.12 0.94 7.69
CA THR A 134 -17.44 1.25 8.25
C THR A 134 -18.45 0.16 7.91
N LEU A 135 -18.39 -0.39 6.70
CA LEU A 135 -19.26 -1.46 6.25
C LEU A 135 -19.01 -2.78 6.99
N MET A 136 -17.73 -3.12 7.23
CA MET A 136 -17.36 -4.30 8.03
C MET A 136 -17.82 -4.16 9.49
N GLU A 137 -17.71 -2.97 10.08
CA GLU A 137 -18.20 -2.71 11.45
C GLU A 137 -19.73 -2.79 11.53
N ALA A 138 -20.45 -2.27 10.54
CA ALA A 138 -21.91 -2.41 10.44
C ALA A 138 -22.34 -3.88 10.23
N ALA A 139 -21.62 -4.62 9.39
CA ALA A 139 -21.86 -6.05 9.15
C ALA A 139 -21.58 -6.90 10.40
N ALA A 140 -20.55 -6.56 11.19
CA ALA A 140 -20.27 -7.20 12.47
C ALA A 140 -21.42 -7.00 13.46
N ASN A 141 -21.99 -5.79 13.50
CA ASN A 141 -23.16 -5.50 14.31
C ASN A 141 -24.40 -6.25 13.83
N ALA A 142 -24.65 -6.32 12.52
CA ALA A 142 -25.74 -7.12 11.94
C ALA A 142 -25.59 -8.62 12.21
N GLN A 143 -24.35 -9.13 12.20
CA GLN A 143 -24.05 -10.52 12.55
C GLN A 143 -24.40 -10.83 14.00
N SER A 144 -24.18 -9.89 14.93
CA SER A 144 -24.62 -10.04 16.32
C SER A 144 -26.14 -10.11 16.49
N GLN A 145 -26.90 -9.63 15.49
CA GLN A 145 -28.37 -9.71 15.43
C GLN A 145 -28.87 -10.97 14.70
N GLY A 146 -27.96 -11.86 14.29
CA GLY A 146 -28.28 -13.11 13.59
C GLY A 146 -28.41 -12.99 12.07
N GLN A 147 -27.96 -11.88 11.47
CA GLN A 147 -27.93 -11.72 10.01
C GLN A 147 -26.59 -12.17 9.41
N ASP A 148 -26.62 -12.71 8.20
CA ASP A 148 -25.40 -13.07 7.47
C ASP A 148 -24.63 -11.82 7.03
N ALA A 149 -23.44 -11.62 7.59
CA ALA A 149 -22.57 -10.49 7.26
C ALA A 149 -22.22 -10.41 5.76
N ASN A 150 -22.10 -11.56 5.09
CA ASN A 150 -21.82 -11.63 3.65
C ASN A 150 -22.95 -11.02 2.81
N LEU A 151 -24.21 -11.35 3.12
CA LEU A 151 -25.37 -10.80 2.42
C LEU A 151 -25.52 -9.30 2.67
N TYR A 152 -25.28 -8.87 3.92
CA TYR A 152 -25.31 -7.46 4.29
C TYR A 152 -24.28 -6.64 3.50
N ILE A 153 -23.04 -7.12 3.43
CA ILE A 153 -21.95 -6.42 2.71
C ILE A 153 -22.20 -6.40 1.20
N GLN A 154 -22.77 -7.45 0.63
CA GLN A 154 -23.08 -7.48 -0.81
C GLN A 154 -24.21 -6.49 -1.16
N ALA A 155 -25.28 -6.46 -0.35
CA ALA A 155 -26.39 -5.53 -0.55
C ALA A 155 -25.93 -4.07 -0.38
N GLU A 156 -25.25 -3.77 0.72
CA GLU A 156 -24.86 -2.42 1.09
C GLU A 156 -23.62 -1.93 0.34
N GLY A 157 -22.72 -2.84 -0.03
CA GLY A 157 -21.56 -2.53 -0.84
C GLY A 157 -21.93 -2.17 -2.29
N ALA A 158 -22.99 -2.80 -2.84
CA ALA A 158 -23.51 -2.45 -4.15
C ALA A 158 -24.20 -1.06 -4.16
N THR A 159 -24.95 -0.73 -3.10
CA THR A 159 -25.60 0.59 -2.97
C THR A 159 -24.59 1.72 -2.75
N LEU A 160 -23.56 1.50 -1.93
CA LEU A 160 -22.50 2.48 -1.69
C LEU A 160 -21.57 2.68 -2.88
N ALA A 161 -21.29 1.62 -3.66
CA ALA A 161 -20.56 1.75 -4.91
C ALA A 161 -21.32 2.60 -5.94
N ALA A 162 -22.66 2.52 -5.96
CA ALA A 162 -23.50 3.36 -6.81
C ALA A 162 -23.50 4.83 -6.34
N GLN A 163 -23.55 5.10 -5.04
CA GLN A 163 -23.57 6.48 -4.50
C GLN A 163 -22.22 7.22 -4.61
N GLN A 164 -21.09 6.52 -4.60
CA GLN A 164 -19.76 7.15 -4.71
C GLN A 164 -19.42 7.64 -6.13
N GLY A 165 -20.18 7.24 -7.16
CA GLY A 165 -20.04 7.75 -8.52
C GLY A 165 -20.49 9.19 -8.71
N GLU A 166 -21.37 9.73 -7.85
CA GLU A 166 -21.96 11.06 -8.03
C GLU A 166 -21.30 12.18 -7.20
N GLN A 167 -20.52 11.89 -6.16
CA GLN A 167 -19.87 12.93 -5.32
C GLN A 167 -18.43 13.31 -5.74
N GLY A 168 -17.94 12.78 -6.88
CA GLY A 168 -16.54 12.88 -7.30
C GLY A 168 -16.15 14.01 -8.27
N PHE A 169 -17.05 14.92 -8.66
CA PHE A 169 -16.73 15.99 -9.64
C PHE A 169 -17.11 17.40 -9.16
N MET A 170 -16.64 17.83 -7.98
CA MET A 170 -16.55 19.27 -7.66
C MET A 170 -15.34 19.54 -6.75
N ALA A 171 -14.13 19.38 -7.27
CA ALA A 171 -12.94 19.97 -6.65
C ALA A 171 -11.96 20.41 -7.73
N GLY A 172 -12.08 21.66 -8.16
CA GLY A 172 -10.98 22.36 -8.81
C GLY A 172 -11.34 23.12 -10.08
N LYS A 173 -11.81 24.37 -9.93
CA LYS A 173 -11.31 25.48 -10.75
C LYS A 173 -11.76 26.84 -10.21
N GLY A 174 -10.77 27.69 -9.95
CA GLY A 174 -10.87 29.13 -10.17
C GLY A 174 -11.40 29.95 -9.00
N ALA A 175 -10.47 30.61 -8.30
CA ALA A 175 -10.75 31.93 -7.76
C ALA A 175 -11.28 32.86 -8.87
N PRO A 176 -12.18 33.80 -8.53
CA PRO A 176 -11.80 35.18 -8.77
C PRO A 176 -12.01 36.07 -7.54
N ALA A 177 -11.26 37.15 -7.59
CA ALA A 177 -11.00 38.11 -6.55
C ALA A 177 -12.24 38.86 -6.04
N SER A 178 -12.03 39.42 -4.86
CA SER A 178 -12.82 40.44 -4.19
C SER A 178 -13.30 41.56 -5.11
N GLY A 179 -14.57 41.95 -4.93
CA GLY A 179 -15.14 43.25 -5.27
C GLY A 179 -16.48 43.34 -4.57
N THR A 180 -16.55 43.92 -3.38
CA THR A 180 -16.84 45.34 -3.13
C THR A 180 -18.32 45.69 -3.36
N MET A 181 -19.02 45.85 -2.22
CA MET A 181 -20.03 46.85 -1.84
C MET A 181 -21.11 47.33 -2.83
N GLY A 182 -22.34 47.37 -2.29
CA GLY A 182 -23.49 48.18 -2.75
C GLY A 182 -24.69 47.28 -3.03
N GLY A 183 -25.82 47.32 -2.31
CA GLY A 183 -26.56 48.47 -1.79
C GLY A 183 -27.82 48.66 -2.65
N GLY A 184 -29.01 48.46 -2.09
CA GLY A 184 -30.32 48.66 -2.77
C GLY A 184 -31.34 47.58 -2.36
N PHE A 185 -32.19 47.72 -1.35
CA PHE A 185 -33.38 48.60 -1.21
C PHE A 185 -34.41 48.46 -2.35
N GLY A 186 -35.64 48.06 -1.98
CA GLY A 186 -36.85 47.95 -2.82
C GLY A 186 -37.57 46.61 -2.61
N ASP A 187 -38.43 46.42 -1.60
CA ASP A 187 -39.81 46.94 -1.50
C ASP A 187 -40.67 46.40 -2.67
N GLU A 188 -41.48 45.36 -2.48
CA GLU A 188 -42.86 45.34 -1.95
C GLU A 188 -43.84 45.07 -3.11
N SER A 189 -44.90 44.31 -2.81
CA SER A 189 -46.15 44.29 -3.56
C SER A 189 -46.20 43.59 -4.93
N SER A 190 -46.77 42.38 -4.93
CA SER A 190 -48.01 42.02 -5.67
C SER A 190 -48.16 40.49 -5.76
N PHE A 191 -48.82 39.83 -4.80
CA PHE A 191 -50.26 39.52 -4.78
C PHE A 191 -50.84 38.81 -6.02
N LYS A 192 -51.41 37.62 -5.71
CA LYS A 192 -52.61 36.96 -6.27
C LYS A 192 -52.43 36.21 -7.61
N ARG A 193 -52.50 34.87 -7.60
CA ARG A 193 -53.71 34.00 -7.51
C ARG A 193 -54.77 34.33 -8.57
N ALA A 194 -54.83 33.51 -9.61
CA ALA A 194 -56.03 33.05 -10.34
C ALA A 194 -55.62 31.76 -11.06
N ARG A 195 -55.94 30.56 -10.55
CA ARG A 195 -57.21 29.80 -10.58
C ARG A 195 -57.64 29.41 -12.00
N LEU A 196 -57.67 28.09 -12.18
CA LEU A 196 -58.26 27.29 -13.26
C LEU A 196 -59.77 27.54 -13.43
N GLU A 197 -60.22 27.27 -14.66
CA GLU A 197 -61.60 27.13 -15.17
C GLU A 197 -62.40 28.41 -15.46
#